data_AF-A0A3B9A8A3-F1
#
_entry.id   AF-A0A3B9A8A3-F1
#
_cell.length_a   1.000
_cell.length_b   1.000
_cell.length_c   1.000
_cell.angle_alpha   90.00
_cell.angle_beta   90.00
_cell.angle_gamma   90.00
#
_symmetry.space_group_name_H-M   'P 1'
#
loop_
_entity.id
_entity.type
_entity.pdbx_description
1 polymer ?
#
loop_
_entity_poly.entity_id
_entity_poly.type
_entity_poly.pdbx_seq_one_letter_code
_entity_poly.pdbx_strand_id
1 'polypeptide(L)'
;QPYTSESVVAEDLKAGICDAALMTGMRGRLFNKYTGTIDSIGGLPSDEHMRILLQVLANPKSADKMVQGEYVILGVAPGGAAYV
;
A
#
# COMPACT_ATOMS: atom_id res chain seq x y z
N GLN A 1 -1.13 -17.44 -10.93
CA GLN A 1 -0.23 -18.33 -10.16
C GLN A 1 0.16 -17.61 -8.87
N PRO A 2 0.36 -18.30 -7.73
CA PRO A 2 0.90 -17.63 -6.55
C PRO A 2 2.34 -17.22 -6.82
N TYR A 3 2.62 -15.93 -6.83
CA TYR A 3 3.97 -15.42 -7.00
C TYR A 3 4.76 -15.60 -5.70
N THR A 4 5.97 -16.14 -5.81
CA THR A 4 6.91 -16.27 -4.68
C THR A 4 7.72 -15.00 -4.42
N SER A 5 7.65 -14.02 -5.32
CA SER A 5 8.38 -12.77 -5.24
C SER A 5 7.48 -11.58 -5.58
N GLU A 6 7.36 -10.63 -4.65
CA GLU A 6 6.63 -9.38 -4.89
C GLU A 6 7.25 -8.54 -6.02
N SER A 7 8.54 -8.73 -6.32
CA SER A 7 9.19 -8.02 -7.42
C SER A 7 8.59 -8.43 -8.76
N VAL A 8 8.30 -9.72 -8.95
CA VAL A 8 7.70 -10.23 -10.19
C VAL A 8 6.27 -9.71 -10.31
N VAL A 9 5.51 -9.75 -9.23
CA VAL A 9 4.14 -9.20 -9.19
C VAL A 9 4.13 -7.71 -9.58
N ALA A 10 5.05 -6.92 -9.06
CA ALA A 10 5.13 -5.50 -9.35
C ALA A 10 5.48 -5.23 -10.82
N GLU A 11 6.39 -6.00 -11.41
CA GLU A 11 6.71 -5.86 -12.83
C GLU A 11 5.57 -6.35 -13.74
N ASP A 12 4.89 -7.44 -13.38
CA ASP A 12 3.73 -7.95 -14.13
C ASP A 12 2.55 -6.95 -14.10
N LEU A 13 2.33 -6.27 -12.96
CA LEU A 13 1.35 -5.19 -12.85
C LEU A 13 1.73 -4.00 -13.74
N LYS A 14 3.02 -3.61 -13.77
CA LYS A 14 3.50 -2.53 -14.65
C LYS A 14 3.41 -2.90 -16.13
N ALA A 15 3.60 -4.17 -16.46
CA ALA A 15 3.52 -4.69 -17.81
C ALA A 15 2.07 -4.91 -18.30
N GLY A 16 1.07 -4.72 -17.43
CA GLY A 16 -0.34 -4.94 -17.76
C GLY A 16 -0.71 -6.42 -17.91
N ILE A 17 0.09 -7.32 -17.34
CA ILE A 17 -0.18 -8.77 -17.35
C ILE A 17 -1.30 -9.10 -16.35
N CYS A 18 -1.44 -8.30 -15.28
CA CYS A 18 -2.52 -8.39 -14.32
C CYS A 18 -3.15 -7.02 -14.02
N ASP A 19 -4.45 -7.00 -13.71
CA ASP A 19 -5.20 -5.77 -13.39
C ASP A 19 -5.07 -5.36 -11.92
N ALA A 20 -4.70 -6.30 -11.05
CA ALA A 20 -4.60 -6.07 -9.61
C ALA A 20 -3.52 -6.95 -8.97
N ALA A 21 -2.87 -6.40 -7.95
CA ALA A 21 -1.86 -7.09 -7.17
C ALA A 21 -1.97 -6.73 -5.68
N LEU A 22 -1.64 -7.69 -4.83
CA LEU A 22 -1.43 -7.48 -3.40
C LEU A 22 0.07 -7.61 -3.10
N MET A 23 0.64 -6.64 -2.40
CA MET A 23 2.04 -6.58 -2.04
C MET A 23 2.23 -5.75 -0.77
N THR A 24 3.39 -5.84 -0.13
CA THR A 24 3.76 -4.96 0.99
C THR A 24 3.73 -3.49 0.59
N GLY A 25 3.42 -2.61 1.54
CA GLY A 25 3.34 -1.17 1.29
C GLY A 25 4.67 -0.56 0.80
N MET A 26 5.81 -1.14 1.20
CA MET A 26 7.14 -0.79 0.68
C MET A 26 7.20 -0.91 -0.85
N ARG A 27 6.58 -1.96 -1.43
CA ARG A 27 6.45 -2.12 -2.88
C ARG A 27 5.34 -1.26 -3.46
N GLY A 28 4.24 -1.10 -2.72
CA GLY A 28 3.13 -0.19 -3.06
C GLY A 28 3.58 1.26 -3.31
N ARG A 29 4.64 1.73 -2.63
CA ARG A 29 5.23 3.06 -2.83
C ARG A 29 5.62 3.36 -4.28
N LEU A 30 5.97 2.33 -5.06
CA LEU A 30 6.30 2.48 -6.49
C LEU A 30 5.11 2.97 -7.32
N PHE A 31 3.88 2.66 -6.87
CA PHE A 31 2.64 2.99 -7.55
C PHE A 31 1.97 4.23 -6.95
N ASN A 32 2.03 4.38 -5.62
CA ASN A 32 1.45 5.52 -4.93
C ASN A 32 2.36 5.99 -3.77
N LYS A 33 2.87 7.22 -3.88
CA LYS A 33 3.78 7.79 -2.87
C LYS A 33 3.09 8.08 -1.55
N TYR A 34 1.80 8.46 -1.58
CA TYR A 34 1.01 8.78 -0.39
C TYR A 34 0.80 7.53 0.47
N THR A 35 0.36 6.41 -0.10
CA THR A 35 0.22 5.16 0.65
C THR A 35 1.58 4.58 1.04
N GLY A 36 2.63 4.87 0.28
CA GLY A 36 4.00 4.51 0.62
C GLY A 36 4.56 5.21 1.87
N THR A 37 3.93 6.29 2.38
CA THR A 37 4.37 6.92 3.64
C THR A 37 3.95 6.13 4.88
N ILE A 38 3.04 5.16 4.73
CA ILE A 38 2.54 4.30 5.81
C ILE A 38 3.70 3.52 6.44
N ASP A 39 4.64 3.05 5.62
CA ASP A 39 5.81 2.28 6.05
C ASP A 39 7.01 3.15 6.46
N SER A 40 6.77 4.40 6.86
CA SER A 40 7.85 5.25 7.39
C SER A 40 8.35 4.70 8.71
N ILE A 41 9.67 4.61 8.87
CA ILE A 41 10.30 4.17 10.12
C ILE A 41 9.83 5.06 11.27
N GLY A 42 9.26 4.44 12.31
CA GLY A 42 8.70 5.13 13.48
C GLY A 42 7.37 5.86 13.25
N GLY A 43 6.75 5.73 12.06
CA GLY A 43 5.50 6.45 11.73
C GLY A 43 4.25 5.90 12.43
N LEU A 44 4.26 4.62 12.83
CA LEU A 44 3.13 3.94 13.48
C LEU A 44 3.62 3.18 14.71
N PRO A 45 3.94 3.87 15.83
CA PRO A 45 4.59 3.26 16.99
C PRO A 45 3.64 2.40 17.85
N SER A 46 2.32 2.51 17.67
CA SER A 46 1.33 1.71 18.40
C SER A 46 0.12 1.38 17.54
N ASP A 47 -0.65 0.38 17.97
CA ASP A 47 -1.89 -0.05 17.30
C ASP A 47 -2.94 1.08 17.23
N GLU A 48 -2.92 2.02 18.16
CA GLU A 48 -3.79 3.20 18.13
C GLU A 48 -3.50 4.08 16.91
N HIS A 49 -2.22 4.31 16.60
CA HIS A 49 -1.82 5.05 15.40
C HIS A 49 -2.26 4.32 14.14
N MET A 50 -2.15 2.97 14.12
CA MET A 50 -2.65 2.16 13.00
C MET A 50 -4.16 2.30 12.82
N ARG A 51 -4.94 2.29 13.91
CA ARG A 51 -6.40 2.51 13.85
C ARG A 51 -6.76 3.89 13.29
N ILE A 52 -6.07 4.94 13.74
CA ILE A 52 -6.28 6.30 13.23
C ILE A 52 -5.94 6.38 11.75
N LEU A 53 -4.81 5.79 11.34
CA LEU A 53 -4.43 5.73 9.93
C LEU A 53 -5.53 5.07 9.09
N LEU A 54 -6.02 3.89 9.48
CA LEU A 54 -7.07 3.19 8.74
C LEU A 54 -8.35 4.03 8.64
N GLN A 55 -8.72 4.78 9.69
CA GLN A 55 -9.84 5.72 9.64
C GLN A 55 -9.61 6.87 8.65
N VAL A 56 -8.39 7.41 8.57
CA VAL A 56 -8.02 8.45 7.62
C VAL A 56 -8.08 7.93 6.19
N LEU A 57 -7.57 6.73 5.94
CA LEU A 57 -7.58 6.10 4.62
C LEU A 57 -9.00 5.73 4.17
N ALA A 58 -9.87 5.35 5.10
CA ALA A 58 -11.28 5.06 4.84
C ALA A 58 -12.14 6.33 4.63
N ASN A 59 -11.60 7.52 4.94
CA ASN A 59 -12.32 8.76 4.73
C ASN A 59 -12.37 9.09 3.22
N PRO A 60 -13.54 9.43 2.64
CA PRO A 60 -13.66 9.82 1.24
C PRO A 60 -12.73 10.99 0.83
N LYS A 61 -12.35 11.84 1.78
CA LYS A 61 -11.39 12.94 1.57
C LYS A 61 -9.95 12.49 1.26
N SER A 62 -9.66 11.20 1.41
CA SER A 62 -8.36 10.61 1.07
C SER A 62 -8.38 9.89 -0.27
N ALA A 63 -9.55 9.72 -0.90
CA ALA A 63 -9.71 8.93 -2.12
C ALA A 63 -8.93 9.50 -3.31
N ASP A 64 -8.86 10.83 -3.43
CA ASP A 64 -8.06 11.53 -4.43
C ASP A 64 -6.56 11.22 -4.29
N LYS A 65 -6.07 11.03 -3.07
CA LYS A 65 -4.67 10.70 -2.78
C LYS A 65 -4.34 9.22 -3.04
N MET A 66 -5.35 8.35 -3.16
CA MET A 66 -5.15 6.93 -3.48
C MET A 66 -4.88 6.69 -4.96
N VAL A 67 -5.13 7.68 -5.82
CA VAL A 67 -4.89 7.61 -7.26
C VAL A 67 -3.58 8.31 -7.59
N GLN A 68 -2.70 7.65 -8.35
CA GLN A 68 -1.48 8.26 -8.84
C GLN A 68 -1.16 7.72 -10.25
N GLY A 69 -1.27 8.61 -11.24
CA GLY A 69 -1.12 8.22 -12.64
C GLY A 69 -2.20 7.23 -13.05
N GLU A 70 -1.80 6.08 -13.57
CA GLU A 70 -2.70 5.01 -14.03
C GLU A 70 -3.07 4.01 -12.93
N TYR A 71 -2.55 4.19 -11.70
CA TYR A 71 -2.74 3.25 -10.60
C TYR A 71 -3.64 3.83 -9.51
N VAL A 72 -4.45 2.95 -8.91
CA VAL A 72 -5.29 3.24 -7.76
C VAL A 72 -5.05 2.22 -6.66
N ILE A 73 -4.89 2.70 -5.42
CA ILE A 73 -4.85 1.83 -4.25
C ILE A 73 -6.28 1.59 -3.76
N LEU A 74 -6.73 0.35 -3.86
CA LEU A 74 -8.09 -0.04 -3.47
C LEU A 74 -8.26 -0.21 -1.95
N GLY A 75 -7.18 -0.49 -1.23
CA GLY A 75 -7.21 -0.67 0.21
C GLY A 75 -5.84 -0.96 0.79
N VAL A 76 -5.74 -0.76 2.10
CA VAL A 76 -4.57 -1.10 2.90
C VAL A 76 -5.05 -1.95 4.08
N ALA A 77 -4.36 -3.07 4.31
CA ALA A 77 -4.64 -3.95 5.42
C ALA A 77 -3.35 -4.15 6.25
N PRO A 78 -3.46 -4.22 7.58
CA PRO A 78 -2.31 -4.48 8.44
C PRO A 78 -1.80 -5.92 8.21
N GLY A 79 -0.56 -6.05 7.76
CA GLY A 79 0.12 -7.34 7.58
C GLY A 79 0.79 -7.89 8.86
N GLY A 80 0.71 -7.15 9.97
CA GLY A 80 1.40 -7.43 11.23
C GLY A 80 2.41 -6.33 11.60
N ALA A 81 2.83 -6.29 12.87
CA ALA A 81 3.82 -5.33 13.32
C ALA A 81 5.22 -5.74 12.84
N ALA A 82 5.80 -4.96 11.93
CA ALA A 82 7.23 -5.00 11.65
C ALA A 82 7.93 -4.05 12.63
N TYR A 83 8.36 -4.56 13.79
CA TYR A 83 9.27 -3.83 14.67
C TYR A 83 10.65 -3.80 14.00
N VAL A 84 11.06 -2.62 13.52
CA VAL A 84 12.41 -2.31 13.00
C VAL A 84 13.08 -1.25 13.86
#